data_AF-A0AAD2BRY8-F1
#
_entry.id   AF-A0AAD2BRY8-F1
#
_cell.length_a   1.000
_cell.length_b   1.000
_cell.length_c   1.000
_cell.angle_alpha   90.00
_cell.angle_beta   90.00
_cell.angle_gamma   90.00
#
_symmetry.space_group_name_H-M   'P 1'
#
loop_
_entity.id
_entity.type
_entity.pdbx_description
1 polymer ?
#
loop_
_entity_poly.entity_id
_entity_poly.type
_entity_poly.pdbx_seq_one_letter_code
_entity_poly.pdbx_strand_id
1 'polypeptide(L)'
;MAVRQRDLIIIATCLMLLIIVPVIVLTLLFAWRYRESAENAHYNPDWDHSTVLELAIWAAPLLIIITLGAVTWVSTHQLDPYRPLTRLDQDRPVPAETKPLTVEVVAMDWKWLFVYPEQGIATVNELAAPVDRPIAFRITATTVMNAFFVPSLAGMVYAMPGMETKLHAVINRPGVYDGLSSNYSGAGFSHMRFKFHGLSNDEFDRWVQQVKSSGTSLSKDTYLKLAKPSESEPVQRYASVAPDLYDRILNRCVDGQACLADTMASNRNVRRFDPSAEICTASNTADAMPMFAPDAAINDGRRLLR
;
A
#
# COMPACT_ATOMS: atom_id res chain seq x y z
N MET A 1 15.74 -7.25 3.11
CA MET A 1 15.32 -6.32 2.03
C MET A 1 15.87 -4.92 2.21
N ALA A 2 15.73 -4.30 3.39
CA ALA A 2 16.21 -2.94 3.66
C ALA A 2 17.70 -2.70 3.32
N VAL A 3 18.58 -3.68 3.57
CA VAL A 3 20.02 -3.57 3.22
C VAL A 3 20.23 -3.39 1.71
N ARG A 4 19.51 -4.15 0.87
CA ARG A 4 19.63 -4.02 -0.60
C ARG A 4 19.09 -2.67 -1.11
N GLN A 5 18.02 -2.16 -0.50
CA GLN A 5 17.51 -0.83 -0.82
C GLN A 5 18.52 0.26 -0.47
N ARG A 6 19.16 0.16 0.71
CA ARG A 6 20.24 1.07 1.12
C ARG A 6 21.40 1.05 0.12
N ASP A 7 21.86 -0.14 -0.27
CA ASP A 7 23.00 -0.27 -1.17
C ASP A 7 22.67 0.31 -2.56
N LEU A 8 21.43 0.14 -3.05
CA LEU A 8 20.96 0.76 -4.31
C LEU A 8 20.98 2.29 -4.22
N ILE A 9 20.47 2.85 -3.11
CA ILE A 9 20.50 4.31 -2.89
C ILE A 9 21.94 4.82 -2.89
N ILE A 10 22.86 4.15 -2.20
CA ILE A 10 24.28 4.55 -2.15
C ILE A 10 24.89 4.53 -3.56
N ILE A 11 24.68 3.46 -4.32
CA ILE A 11 25.20 3.35 -5.69
C ILE A 11 24.63 4.46 -6.57
N ALA A 12 23.32 4.70 -6.52
CA ALA A 12 22.66 5.76 -7.28
C ALA A 12 23.20 7.15 -6.90
N THR A 13 23.36 7.43 -5.61
CA THR A 13 23.93 8.70 -5.12
C THR A 13 25.37 8.88 -5.59
N CYS A 14 26.22 7.86 -5.50
CA CYS A 14 27.60 7.93 -5.96
C CYS A 14 27.69 8.18 -7.48
N LEU A 15 26.85 7.50 -8.28
CA LEU A 15 26.79 7.72 -9.73
C LEU A 15 26.34 9.13 -10.10
N MET A 16 25.36 9.69 -9.37
CA MET A 16 24.93 11.08 -9.58
C MET A 16 26.02 12.08 -9.18
N LEU A 17 26.68 11.88 -8.04
CA LEU A 17 27.76 12.74 -7.58
C LEU A 17 28.97 12.75 -8.52
N LEU A 18 29.25 11.63 -9.20
CA LEU A 18 30.32 11.53 -10.20
C LEU A 18 30.17 12.58 -11.32
N ILE A 19 28.94 12.97 -11.70
CA ILE A 19 28.71 14.01 -12.72
C ILE A 19 28.61 15.40 -12.07
N ILE A 20 27.84 15.51 -10.98
CA ILE A 20 27.52 16.80 -10.36
C ILE A 20 28.79 17.49 -9.86
N VAL A 21 29.69 16.74 -9.21
CA VAL A 21 30.91 17.32 -8.62
C VAL A 21 31.84 17.90 -9.69
N PRO A 22 32.22 17.18 -10.77
CA PRO A 22 33.00 17.78 -11.85
C PRO A 22 32.34 18.97 -12.52
N VAL A 23 31.01 18.95 -12.73
CA VAL A 23 30.30 20.10 -13.31
C VAL A 23 30.45 21.33 -12.41
N ILE A 24 30.18 21.21 -11.11
CA ILE A 24 30.32 22.32 -10.16
C ILE A 24 31.77 22.83 -10.12
N VAL A 25 32.74 21.91 -10.05
CA VAL A 25 34.16 22.26 -10.02
C VAL A 25 34.58 22.98 -11.30
N LEU A 26 34.20 22.48 -12.48
CA LEU A 26 34.50 23.11 -13.77
C LEU A 26 33.84 24.48 -13.89
N THR A 27 32.59 24.64 -13.44
CA THR A 27 31.90 25.94 -13.44
C THR A 27 32.64 26.95 -12.56
N LEU A 28 33.04 26.57 -11.34
CA LEU A 28 33.79 27.45 -10.45
C LEU A 28 35.20 27.75 -10.99
N LEU A 29 35.88 26.75 -11.57
CA LEU A 29 37.18 26.92 -12.21
C LEU A 29 37.11 27.85 -13.40
N PHE A 30 36.11 27.72 -14.27
CA PHE A 30 35.94 28.62 -15.41
C PHE A 30 35.58 30.03 -14.97
N ALA A 31 34.67 30.17 -14.00
CA ALA A 31 34.32 31.48 -13.42
C ALA A 31 35.53 32.19 -12.80
N TRP A 32 36.46 31.45 -12.20
CA TRP A 32 37.68 32.00 -11.63
C TRP A 32 38.78 32.27 -12.67
N ARG A 33 39.03 31.31 -13.58
CA ARG A 33 40.12 31.33 -14.56
C ARG A 33 39.90 32.29 -15.72
N TYR A 34 38.65 32.51 -16.12
CA TYR A 34 38.24 33.37 -17.23
C TYR A 34 37.49 34.63 -16.75
N ARG A 35 37.69 35.03 -15.49
CA ARG A 35 37.20 36.30 -14.97
C ARG A 35 37.85 37.48 -15.71
N GLU A 36 37.13 38.59 -15.85
CA GLU A 36 37.59 39.83 -16.52
C GLU A 36 38.97 40.31 -16.04
N SER A 37 39.29 40.17 -14.75
CA SER A 37 40.58 40.57 -14.19
C SER A 37 41.75 39.61 -14.43
N ALA A 38 41.57 38.54 -15.21
CA ALA A 38 42.62 37.56 -15.49
C ALA A 38 43.49 37.98 -16.70
N GLU A 39 44.77 38.25 -16.45
CA GLU A 39 45.70 38.78 -17.47
C GLU A 39 46.19 37.75 -18.51
N ASN A 40 46.08 36.44 -18.24
CA ASN A 40 46.64 35.36 -19.06
C ASN A 40 45.61 34.31 -19.50
N ALA A 41 44.38 34.72 -19.80
CA ALA A 41 43.33 33.85 -20.32
C ALA A 41 43.23 33.96 -21.85
N HIS A 42 43.27 32.81 -22.55
CA HIS A 42 43.07 32.78 -23.99
C HIS A 42 41.60 33.08 -24.30
N TYR A 43 41.32 34.27 -24.83
CA TYR A 43 39.98 34.71 -25.19
C TYR A 43 39.69 34.38 -26.66
N ASN A 44 38.65 33.57 -26.91
CA ASN A 44 38.21 33.23 -28.26
C ASN A 44 36.68 33.37 -28.37
N PRO A 45 36.17 34.50 -28.87
CA PRO A 45 34.73 34.79 -28.92
C PRO A 45 33.98 34.05 -30.03
N ASP A 46 34.68 33.63 -31.08
CA ASP A 46 34.09 33.01 -32.28
C ASP A 46 34.06 31.47 -32.20
N TRP A 47 34.43 30.90 -31.05
CA TRP A 47 34.40 29.45 -30.84
C TRP A 47 33.07 29.01 -30.24
N ASP A 48 32.21 28.47 -31.07
CA ASP A 48 30.83 28.10 -30.74
C ASP A 48 30.56 26.58 -30.87
N HIS A 49 31.41 25.83 -31.57
CA HIS A 49 31.19 24.41 -31.84
C HIS A 49 32.41 23.52 -31.63
N SER A 50 32.20 22.39 -30.96
CA SER A 50 33.15 21.30 -30.88
C SER A 50 32.43 19.96 -30.78
N THR A 51 32.51 19.18 -31.85
CA THR A 51 31.90 17.84 -31.96
C THR A 51 32.39 16.88 -30.87
N VAL A 52 33.65 17.00 -30.44
CA VAL A 52 34.22 16.17 -29.37
C VAL A 52 33.60 16.50 -28.01
N LEU A 53 33.43 17.79 -27.71
CA LEU A 53 32.83 18.24 -26.45
C LEU A 53 31.33 17.88 -26.42
N GLU A 54 30.64 18.10 -27.54
CA GLU A 54 29.23 17.75 -27.69
C GLU A 54 29.00 16.25 -27.48
N LEU A 55 29.80 15.39 -28.12
CA LEU A 55 29.72 13.94 -27.93
C LEU A 55 29.96 13.56 -26.46
N ALA A 56 30.95 14.14 -25.79
CA ALA A 56 31.25 13.82 -24.39
C ALA A 56 30.10 14.23 -23.45
N ILE A 57 29.52 15.42 -23.64
CA ILE A 57 28.42 15.95 -22.83
C ILE A 57 27.13 15.16 -23.02
N TRP A 58 26.87 14.64 -24.22
CA TRP A 58 25.71 13.80 -24.49
C TRP A 58 25.92 12.33 -24.08
N ALA A 59 27.09 11.76 -24.37
CA ALA A 59 27.35 10.34 -24.14
C ALA A 59 27.45 10.01 -22.65
N ALA A 60 28.07 10.86 -21.83
CA ALA A 60 28.28 10.57 -20.41
C ALA A 60 26.95 10.46 -19.61
N PRO A 61 26.00 11.40 -19.69
CA PRO A 61 24.69 11.25 -19.06
C PRO A 61 23.87 10.11 -19.64
N LEU A 62 23.90 9.92 -20.97
CA LEU A 62 23.15 8.84 -21.64
C LEU A 62 23.59 7.46 -21.12
N LEU A 63 24.90 7.21 -21.04
CA LEU A 63 25.45 5.93 -20.57
C LEU A 63 25.06 5.67 -19.10
N ILE A 64 25.06 6.70 -18.26
CA ILE A 64 24.67 6.58 -16.85
C ILE A 64 23.18 6.25 -16.72
N ILE A 65 22.30 6.90 -17.49
CA ILE A 65 20.87 6.60 -17.50
C ILE A 65 20.60 5.17 -17.98
N ILE A 66 21.32 4.70 -19.01
CA ILE A 66 21.21 3.30 -19.48
C ILE A 66 21.60 2.33 -18.36
N THR A 67 22.73 2.59 -17.69
CA THR A 67 23.23 1.74 -16.61
C THR A 67 22.27 1.73 -15.43
N LEU A 68 21.78 2.89 -15.01
CA LEU A 68 20.82 3.03 -13.91
C LEU A 68 19.47 2.39 -14.27
N GLY A 69 19.01 2.55 -15.51
CA GLY A 69 17.79 1.92 -16.01
C GLY A 69 17.84 0.40 -15.96
N ALA A 70 18.96 -0.20 -16.39
CA ALA A 70 19.17 -1.64 -16.30
C ALA A 70 19.18 -2.15 -14.85
N VAL A 71 19.90 -1.47 -13.96
CA VAL A 71 19.93 -1.82 -12.52
C VAL A 71 18.55 -1.66 -11.88
N THR A 72 17.83 -0.59 -12.21
CA THR A 72 16.48 -0.32 -11.68
C THR A 72 15.50 -1.38 -12.15
N TRP A 73 15.52 -1.75 -13.43
CA TRP A 73 14.66 -2.80 -13.98
C TRP A 73 14.82 -4.13 -13.24
N VAL A 74 16.07 -4.57 -13.06
CA VAL A 74 16.40 -5.82 -12.34
C VAL A 74 15.98 -5.71 -10.87
N SER A 75 16.25 -4.58 -10.23
CA SER A 75 15.93 -4.37 -8.81
C SER A 75 14.42 -4.36 -8.56
N THR A 76 13.63 -3.72 -9.43
CA THR A 76 12.16 -3.69 -9.33
C THR A 76 11.57 -5.10 -9.41
N HIS A 77 12.07 -5.96 -10.30
CA HIS A 77 11.57 -7.33 -10.42
C HIS A 77 11.99 -8.26 -9.27
N GLN A 78 13.11 -7.93 -8.59
CA GLN A 78 13.58 -8.69 -7.43
C GLN A 78 12.97 -8.22 -6.11
N LEU A 79 12.54 -6.95 -6.03
CA LEU A 79 11.96 -6.32 -4.84
C LEU A 79 10.43 -6.20 -4.90
N ASP A 80 9.79 -6.88 -5.86
CA ASP A 80 8.33 -6.91 -5.97
C ASP A 80 7.69 -7.42 -4.65
N PRO A 81 6.87 -6.59 -3.98
CA PRO A 81 6.22 -6.95 -2.72
C PRO A 81 5.35 -8.22 -2.78
N TYR A 82 4.83 -8.54 -3.97
CA TYR A 82 3.92 -9.68 -4.19
C TYR A 82 4.64 -11.01 -4.41
N ARG A 83 5.96 -10.99 -4.63
CA ARG A 83 6.73 -12.22 -4.83
C ARG A 83 7.12 -12.84 -3.49
N PRO A 84 6.86 -14.14 -3.27
CA PRO A 84 7.34 -14.81 -2.08
C PRO A 84 8.88 -14.76 -2.04
N LEU A 85 9.42 -14.53 -0.84
CA LEU A 85 10.86 -14.43 -0.65
C LEU A 85 11.53 -15.76 -0.99
N THR A 86 12.51 -15.70 -1.89
CA THR A 86 13.38 -16.83 -2.22
C THR A 86 14.66 -16.84 -1.37
N ARG A 87 14.99 -15.73 -0.71
CA ARG A 87 16.20 -15.58 0.13
C ARG A 87 15.90 -14.82 1.43
N LEU A 88 16.47 -15.30 2.53
CA LEU A 88 16.40 -14.69 3.87
C LEU A 88 17.40 -13.53 4.01
N ASP A 89 18.53 -13.62 3.30
CA ASP A 89 19.58 -12.58 3.27
C ASP A 89 20.32 -12.55 1.92
N GLN A 90 21.39 -11.76 1.79
CA GLN A 90 22.26 -11.72 0.60
C GLN A 90 22.74 -13.14 0.22
N ASP A 91 23.13 -13.95 1.21
CA ASP A 91 23.76 -15.27 0.98
C ASP A 91 22.91 -16.48 1.40
N ARG A 92 21.85 -16.27 2.19
CA ARG A 92 21.04 -17.36 2.76
C ARG A 92 19.74 -17.57 1.95
N PRO A 93 19.58 -18.69 1.23
CA PRO A 93 18.29 -19.03 0.63
C PRO A 93 17.24 -19.29 1.72
N VAL A 94 15.97 -19.02 1.43
CA VAL A 94 14.87 -19.51 2.27
C VAL A 94 14.83 -21.03 2.08
N PRO A 95 14.95 -21.85 3.14
CA PRO A 95 14.77 -23.28 3.01
C PRO A 95 13.38 -23.56 2.45
N ALA A 96 13.28 -24.39 1.40
CA ALA A 96 12.04 -24.66 0.66
C ALA A 96 10.87 -25.16 1.54
N GLU A 97 11.16 -25.65 2.74
CA GLU A 97 10.18 -26.17 3.71
C GLU A 97 9.73 -25.15 4.77
N THR A 98 10.25 -23.92 4.76
CA THR A 98 9.89 -22.92 5.79
C THR A 98 8.53 -22.29 5.49
N LYS A 99 7.50 -22.68 6.24
CA LYS A 99 6.17 -22.08 6.12
C LYS A 99 6.21 -20.59 6.53
N PRO A 100 5.87 -19.65 5.63
CA PRO A 100 5.82 -18.23 5.98
C PRO A 100 4.84 -17.97 7.12
N LEU A 101 5.17 -17.06 8.04
CA LEU A 101 4.21 -16.59 9.02
C LEU A 101 3.25 -15.62 8.32
N THR A 102 1.97 -15.97 8.25
CA THR A 102 0.95 -15.06 7.72
C THR A 102 0.50 -14.10 8.82
N VAL A 103 0.58 -12.81 8.54
CA VAL A 103 0.06 -11.76 9.42
C VAL A 103 -0.90 -10.89 8.63
N GLU A 104 -2.11 -10.76 9.13
CA GLU A 104 -3.14 -9.91 8.58
C GLU A 104 -3.08 -8.54 9.26
N VAL A 105 -2.95 -7.47 8.49
CA VAL A 105 -2.81 -6.10 8.98
C VAL A 105 -4.04 -5.32 8.52
N VAL A 106 -4.71 -4.70 9.46
CA VAL A 106 -5.87 -3.84 9.20
C VAL A 106 -5.52 -2.44 9.68
N ALA A 107 -5.47 -1.50 8.73
CA ALA A 107 -5.35 -0.09 9.03
C ALA A 107 -6.73 0.48 9.41
N MET A 108 -6.87 0.88 10.67
CA MET A 108 -8.08 1.50 11.20
C MET A 108 -7.84 3.01 11.40
N ASP A 109 -8.86 3.76 11.79
CA ASP A 109 -8.71 5.18 12.14
C ASP A 109 -7.75 5.33 13.34
N TRP A 110 -6.53 5.74 13.01
CA TRP A 110 -5.40 6.03 13.91
C TRP A 110 -4.85 4.90 14.78
N LYS A 111 -5.06 3.65 14.37
CA LYS A 111 -4.53 2.45 15.03
C LYS A 111 -4.29 1.32 14.05
N TRP A 112 -3.39 0.42 14.42
CA TRP A 112 -3.06 -0.77 13.63
C TRP A 112 -3.54 -2.02 14.34
N LEU A 113 -4.36 -2.81 13.66
CA LEU A 113 -4.79 -4.12 14.12
C LEU A 113 -4.01 -5.20 13.36
N PHE A 114 -3.40 -6.10 14.11
CA PHE A 114 -2.65 -7.24 13.61
C PHE A 114 -3.37 -8.52 14.00
N VAL A 115 -3.68 -9.37 13.03
CA VAL A 115 -4.36 -10.65 13.22
C VAL A 115 -3.41 -11.77 12.78
N TYR A 116 -3.29 -12.79 13.63
CA TYR A 116 -2.45 -13.97 13.39
C TYR A 116 -3.38 -15.17 13.19
N PRO A 117 -3.78 -15.48 11.95
CA PRO A 117 -4.80 -16.50 11.68
C PRO A 117 -4.38 -17.90 12.14
N GLU A 118 -3.09 -18.24 12.03
CA GLU A 118 -2.58 -19.56 12.45
C GLU A 118 -2.61 -19.75 13.98
N GLN A 119 -2.36 -18.67 14.72
CA GLN A 119 -2.34 -18.69 16.18
C GLN A 119 -3.71 -18.37 16.79
N GLY A 120 -4.60 -17.75 16.02
CA GLY A 120 -5.93 -17.31 16.45
C GLY A 120 -5.94 -16.08 17.34
N ILE A 121 -4.86 -15.27 17.34
CA ILE A 121 -4.70 -14.10 18.22
C ILE A 121 -4.75 -12.79 17.41
N ALA A 122 -5.03 -11.68 18.09
CA ALA A 122 -4.88 -10.35 17.51
C ALA A 122 -4.25 -9.37 18.49
N THR A 123 -3.59 -8.35 17.98
CA THR A 123 -2.94 -7.30 18.76
C THR A 123 -3.16 -5.93 18.11
N VAL A 124 -3.24 -4.89 18.94
CA VAL A 124 -3.37 -3.50 18.50
C VAL A 124 -2.06 -2.78 18.82
N ASN A 125 -1.51 -2.07 17.83
CA ASN A 125 -0.28 -1.27 17.92
C ASN A 125 1.00 -2.05 18.37
N GLU A 126 0.95 -3.38 18.38
CA GLU A 126 2.09 -4.26 18.67
C GLU A 126 2.12 -5.41 17.66
N LEU A 127 3.26 -5.62 17.04
CA LEU A 127 3.52 -6.70 16.07
C LEU A 127 4.77 -7.46 16.51
N ALA A 128 4.73 -8.78 16.50
CA ALA A 128 5.87 -9.63 16.85
C ALA A 128 6.07 -10.68 15.77
N ALA A 129 7.33 -10.96 15.43
CA ALA A 129 7.66 -12.00 14.48
C ALA A 129 9.01 -12.65 14.80
N PRO A 130 9.16 -13.95 14.50
CA PRO A 130 10.43 -14.63 14.65
C PRO A 130 11.48 -14.14 13.63
N VAL A 131 12.73 -14.05 14.07
CA VAL A 131 13.87 -13.77 13.22
C VAL A 131 14.15 -14.91 12.26
N ASP A 132 14.68 -14.58 11.08
CA ASP A 132 15.04 -15.52 10.00
C ASP A 132 13.89 -16.40 9.49
N ARG A 133 12.64 -16.02 9.75
CA ARG A 133 11.44 -16.62 9.14
C ARG A 133 10.81 -15.64 8.13
N PRO A 134 10.41 -16.09 6.92
CA PRO A 134 9.64 -15.26 6.02
C PRO A 134 8.28 -14.91 6.60
N ILE A 135 7.87 -13.64 6.49
CA ILE A 135 6.59 -13.12 6.94
C ILE A 135 5.81 -12.68 5.70
N ALA A 136 4.56 -13.13 5.59
CA ALA A 136 3.63 -12.72 4.55
C ALA A 136 2.57 -11.82 5.18
N PHE A 137 2.66 -10.52 4.91
CA PHE A 137 1.65 -9.55 5.33
C PHE A 137 0.52 -9.49 4.31
N ARG A 138 -0.72 -9.65 4.77
CA ARG A 138 -1.94 -9.34 4.03
C ARG A 138 -2.49 -8.05 4.62
N ILE A 139 -2.52 -6.98 3.84
CA ILE A 139 -2.76 -5.64 4.36
C ILE A 139 -4.02 -5.07 3.70
N THR A 140 -4.94 -4.60 4.54
CA THR A 140 -6.19 -3.94 4.16
C THR A 140 -6.43 -2.72 5.05
N ALA A 141 -7.40 -1.88 4.69
CA ALA A 141 -7.84 -0.76 5.52
C ALA A 141 -9.35 -0.80 5.76
N THR A 142 -9.79 -0.27 6.90
CA THR A 142 -11.21 -0.20 7.26
C THR A 142 -11.89 1.01 6.61
N THR A 143 -11.23 2.16 6.63
CA THR A 143 -11.85 3.47 6.36
C THR A 143 -11.08 4.26 5.31
N VAL A 144 -9.88 4.72 5.65
CA VAL A 144 -9.05 5.60 4.83
C VAL A 144 -7.76 4.91 4.39
N MET A 145 -7.22 5.36 3.25
CA MET A 145 -5.96 4.86 2.73
C MET A 145 -4.81 5.20 3.70
N ASN A 146 -4.08 4.18 4.14
CA ASN A 146 -2.88 4.32 4.95
C ASN A 146 -1.68 3.73 4.21
N ALA A 147 -0.48 3.90 4.76
CA ALA A 147 0.71 3.25 4.24
C ALA A 147 1.46 2.57 5.38
N PHE A 148 1.49 1.24 5.35
CA PHE A 148 2.21 0.43 6.33
C PHE A 148 3.71 0.55 6.07
N PHE A 149 4.45 1.06 7.05
CA PHE A 149 5.89 1.24 6.92
C PHE A 149 6.64 0.83 8.18
N VAL A 150 7.61 -0.07 8.00
CA VAL A 150 8.59 -0.46 9.02
C VAL A 150 9.98 -0.24 8.42
N PRO A 151 10.63 0.92 8.68
CA PRO A 151 11.87 1.33 8.03
C PRO A 151 12.99 0.29 8.07
N SER A 152 13.07 -0.47 9.17
CA SER A 152 14.12 -1.47 9.39
C SER A 152 13.86 -2.82 8.71
N LEU A 153 12.65 -3.05 8.18
CA LEU A 153 12.22 -4.35 7.66
C LEU A 153 12.16 -4.36 6.13
N ALA A 154 11.27 -3.55 5.56
CA ALA A 154 10.88 -3.58 4.16
C ALA A 154 10.41 -2.19 3.68
N GLY A 155 10.18 -2.08 2.37
CA GLY A 155 9.59 -0.88 1.78
C GLY A 155 8.17 -0.61 2.29
N MET A 156 7.70 0.61 2.09
CA MET A 156 6.33 1.01 2.39
C MET A 156 5.34 0.37 1.41
N VAL A 157 4.15 0.01 1.90
CA VAL A 157 3.04 -0.49 1.07
C VAL A 157 1.72 0.14 1.50
N TYR A 158 0.88 0.46 0.53
CA TYR A 158 -0.41 1.10 0.79
C TYR A 158 -1.45 0.09 1.31
N ALA A 159 -2.18 0.50 2.34
CA ALA A 159 -3.37 -0.17 2.84
C ALA A 159 -4.60 0.56 2.28
N MET A 160 -5.40 -0.12 1.46
CA MET A 160 -6.57 0.45 0.81
C MET A 160 -7.85 -0.25 1.26
N PRO A 161 -8.94 0.50 1.51
CA PRO A 161 -10.21 -0.13 1.86
C PRO A 161 -10.79 -0.92 0.69
N GLY A 162 -11.25 -2.15 0.94
CA GLY A 162 -11.83 -3.01 -0.09
C GLY A 162 -10.82 -3.75 -0.96
N MET A 163 -9.52 -3.62 -0.69
CA MET A 163 -8.46 -4.29 -1.44
C MET A 163 -7.45 -4.95 -0.49
N GLU A 164 -6.95 -6.11 -0.89
CA GLU A 164 -5.84 -6.76 -0.20
C GLU A 164 -4.55 -6.46 -0.94
N THR A 165 -3.58 -5.92 -0.23
CA THR A 165 -2.19 -5.81 -0.69
C THR A 165 -1.32 -6.83 0.04
N LYS A 166 -0.29 -7.33 -0.65
CA LYS A 166 0.62 -8.32 -0.08
C LYS A 166 2.02 -7.74 0.04
N LEU A 167 2.66 -8.04 1.16
CA LEU A 167 4.05 -7.67 1.39
C LEU A 167 4.78 -8.85 2.02
N HIS A 168 5.84 -9.32 1.37
CA HIS A 168 6.73 -10.31 1.95
C HIS A 168 7.96 -9.64 2.57
N ALA A 169 8.28 -10.00 3.81
CA ALA A 169 9.42 -9.45 4.51
C ALA A 169 10.11 -10.48 5.40
N VAL A 170 11.33 -10.18 5.82
CA VAL A 170 12.13 -11.00 6.74
C VAL A 170 12.92 -10.08 7.65
N ILE A 171 13.03 -10.45 8.92
CA ILE A 171 13.87 -9.76 9.90
C ILE A 171 15.06 -10.64 10.27
N ASN A 172 16.27 -10.13 10.10
CA ASN A 172 17.50 -10.90 10.32
C ASN A 172 18.17 -10.65 11.67
N ARG A 173 17.71 -9.63 12.43
CA ARG A 173 18.29 -9.27 13.73
C ARG A 173 17.20 -9.10 14.78
N PRO A 174 17.34 -9.74 15.95
CA PRO A 174 16.40 -9.53 17.03
C PRO A 174 16.49 -8.09 17.55
N GLY A 175 15.37 -7.55 18.00
CA GLY A 175 15.28 -6.17 18.46
C GLY A 175 13.87 -5.59 18.37
N VAL A 176 13.71 -4.37 18.88
CA VAL A 176 12.45 -3.61 18.80
C VAL A 176 12.62 -2.53 17.76
N TYR A 177 11.75 -2.54 16.75
CA TYR A 177 11.74 -1.61 15.64
C TYR A 177 10.48 -0.76 15.68
N ASP A 178 10.58 0.48 15.21
CA ASP A 178 9.44 1.38 15.08
C ASP A 178 8.73 1.15 13.75
N GLY A 179 7.42 0.95 13.82
CA GLY A 179 6.51 0.99 12.67
C GLY A 179 5.64 2.24 12.73
N LEU A 180 5.32 2.79 11.56
CA LEU A 180 4.50 3.99 11.43
C LEU A 180 3.63 3.96 10.18
N SER A 181 2.60 4.80 10.16
CA SER A 181 1.89 5.13 8.92
C SER A 181 2.62 6.23 8.17
N SER A 182 2.94 6.03 6.89
CA SER A 182 3.61 7.05 6.07
C SER A 182 2.65 7.90 5.21
N ASN A 183 1.34 7.61 5.25
CA ASN A 183 0.33 8.36 4.50
C ASN A 183 -0.66 9.05 5.45
N TYR A 184 -0.91 10.34 5.22
CA TYR A 184 -1.78 11.14 6.06
C TYR A 184 -3.23 10.60 6.04
N SER A 185 -3.76 10.37 7.24
CA SER A 185 -5.08 9.75 7.46
C SER A 185 -5.98 10.54 8.42
N GLY A 186 -5.66 11.81 8.70
CA GLY A 186 -6.48 12.71 9.53
C GLY A 186 -5.84 13.13 10.85
N ALA A 187 -6.66 13.59 11.79
CA ALA A 187 -6.24 14.25 13.04
C ALA A 187 -5.26 13.42 13.89
N GLY A 188 -5.56 12.14 14.13
CA GLY A 188 -4.72 11.24 14.92
C GLY A 188 -3.55 10.59 14.15
N PHE A 189 -3.25 11.02 12.92
CA PHE A 189 -2.21 10.40 12.09
C PHE A 189 -0.83 10.35 12.78
N SER A 190 -0.46 11.39 13.51
CA SER A 190 0.82 11.48 14.23
C SER A 190 1.02 10.36 15.26
N HIS A 191 -0.08 9.82 15.78
CA HIS A 191 -0.09 8.77 16.80
C HIS A 191 -0.16 7.36 16.21
N MET A 192 -0.23 7.21 14.88
CA MET A 192 -0.23 5.91 14.18
C MET A 192 1.16 5.26 14.18
N ARG A 193 1.64 4.90 15.36
CA ARG A 193 2.90 4.22 15.59
C ARG A 193 2.65 2.88 16.26
N PHE A 194 3.39 1.87 15.84
CA PHE A 194 3.35 0.54 16.44
C PHE A 194 4.77 0.04 16.67
N LYS A 195 4.93 -0.90 17.61
CA LYS A 195 6.22 -1.55 17.87
C LYS A 195 6.27 -2.88 17.15
N PHE A 196 7.36 -3.10 16.41
CA PHE A 196 7.67 -4.38 15.76
C PHE A 196 8.78 -5.09 16.55
N HIS A 197 8.46 -6.23 17.14
CA HIS A 197 9.37 -7.06 17.92
C HIS A 197 9.91 -8.19 17.06
N GLY A 198 11.19 -8.11 16.69
CA GLY A 198 11.95 -9.23 16.11
C GLY A 198 12.45 -10.12 17.25
N LEU A 199 11.84 -11.28 17.41
CA LEU A 199 12.10 -12.22 18.52
C LEU A 199 12.77 -13.50 18.03
N SER A 200 13.43 -14.24 18.92
CA SER A 200 13.76 -15.65 18.61
C SER A 200 12.50 -16.52 18.52
N ASN A 201 12.59 -17.71 17.91
CA ASN A 201 11.44 -18.62 17.81
C ASN A 201 10.84 -18.94 19.20
N ASP A 202 11.69 -19.24 20.19
CA ASP A 202 11.26 -19.56 21.55
C ASP A 202 10.62 -18.36 22.27
N GLU A 203 11.11 -17.15 22.01
CA GLU A 203 10.52 -15.91 22.53
C GLU A 203 9.19 -15.59 21.87
N PHE A 204 9.08 -15.83 20.57
CA PHE A 204 7.83 -15.66 19.84
C PHE A 204 6.75 -16.61 20.37
N ASP A 205 7.07 -17.89 20.58
CA ASP A 205 6.12 -18.85 21.13
C ASP A 205 5.68 -18.45 22.56
N ARG A 206 6.60 -17.96 23.40
CA ARG A 206 6.27 -17.41 24.71
C ARG A 206 5.36 -16.18 24.62
N TRP A 207 5.64 -15.28 23.68
CA TRP A 207 4.80 -14.10 23.44
C TRP A 207 3.39 -14.48 23.00
N VAL A 208 3.26 -15.47 22.10
CA VAL A 208 1.95 -16.00 21.67
C VAL A 208 1.18 -16.57 22.86
N GLN A 209 1.83 -17.37 23.72
CA GLN A 209 1.18 -17.92 24.93
C GLN A 209 0.77 -16.82 25.91
N GLN A 210 1.60 -15.79 26.08
CA GLN A 210 1.25 -14.64 26.90
C GLN A 210 -0.01 -13.95 26.38
N VAL A 211 -0.08 -13.65 25.08
CA VAL A 211 -1.26 -13.03 24.43
C VAL A 211 -2.50 -13.90 24.61
N LYS A 212 -2.39 -15.22 24.46
CA LYS A 212 -3.49 -16.16 24.67
C LYS A 212 -3.99 -16.19 26.12
N SER A 213 -3.10 -16.03 27.09
CA SER A 213 -3.45 -16.06 28.52
C SER A 213 -4.03 -14.75 29.03
N SER A 214 -3.59 -13.60 28.49
CA SER A 214 -3.96 -12.28 29.00
C SER A 214 -5.01 -11.56 28.15
N GLY A 215 -5.27 -12.04 26.94
CA GLY A 215 -6.09 -11.34 25.96
C GLY A 215 -7.59 -11.60 26.11
N THR A 216 -8.41 -10.66 25.65
CA THR A 216 -9.86 -10.83 25.52
C THR A 216 -10.24 -11.38 24.15
N SER A 217 -11.52 -11.68 23.91
CA SER A 217 -11.98 -12.14 22.58
C SER A 217 -12.32 -10.96 21.66
N LEU A 218 -11.75 -10.95 20.46
CA LEU A 218 -12.08 -10.03 19.39
C LEU A 218 -13.26 -10.57 18.58
N SER A 219 -14.47 -10.30 19.08
CA SER A 219 -15.73 -10.54 18.36
C SER A 219 -16.03 -9.41 17.37
N LYS A 220 -17.04 -9.61 16.50
CA LYS A 220 -17.52 -8.57 15.58
C LYS A 220 -17.96 -7.30 16.32
N ASP A 221 -18.67 -7.45 17.43
CA ASP A 221 -19.13 -6.31 18.23
C ASP A 221 -17.97 -5.56 18.89
N THR A 222 -16.97 -6.30 19.39
CA THR A 222 -15.74 -5.70 19.93
C THR A 222 -14.97 -4.97 18.84
N TYR A 223 -14.89 -5.54 17.64
CA TYR A 223 -14.27 -4.88 16.49
C TYR A 223 -15.02 -3.60 16.09
N LEU A 224 -16.35 -3.60 16.04
CA LEU A 224 -17.13 -2.38 15.71
C LEU A 224 -16.93 -1.27 16.74
N LYS A 225 -16.75 -1.62 18.02
CA LYS A 225 -16.36 -0.65 19.06
C LYS A 225 -14.94 -0.16 18.83
N LEU A 226 -14.00 -1.06 18.53
CA LEU A 226 -12.62 -0.72 18.23
C LEU A 226 -12.51 0.11 16.95
N ALA A 227 -13.41 -0.04 15.99
CA ALA A 227 -13.37 0.67 14.70
C ALA A 227 -13.80 2.13 14.78
N LYS A 228 -14.42 2.55 15.88
CA LYS A 228 -14.71 3.96 16.10
C LYS A 228 -13.40 4.76 16.17
N PRO A 229 -13.35 5.99 15.63
CA PRO A 229 -12.14 6.81 15.68
C PRO A 229 -11.66 6.99 17.12
N SER A 230 -10.38 6.70 17.38
CA SER A 230 -9.74 6.97 18.66
C SER A 230 -8.25 7.24 18.45
N GLU A 231 -7.65 8.02 19.35
CA GLU A 231 -6.27 8.47 19.23
C GLU A 231 -5.41 7.88 20.34
N SER A 232 -4.15 7.56 20.04
CA SER A 232 -3.17 7.05 21.02
C SER A 232 -3.64 5.82 21.80
N GLU A 233 -4.32 4.88 21.13
CA GLU A 233 -4.73 3.63 21.75
C GLU A 233 -3.51 2.87 22.30
N PRO A 234 -3.54 2.44 23.58
CA PRO A 234 -2.48 1.62 24.14
C PRO A 234 -2.43 0.27 23.43
N VAL A 235 -1.33 -0.45 23.63
CA VAL A 235 -1.22 -1.82 23.14
C VAL A 235 -2.32 -2.68 23.76
N GLN A 236 -3.18 -3.26 22.93
CA GLN A 236 -4.22 -4.19 23.35
C GLN A 236 -3.94 -5.57 22.76
N ARG A 237 -4.26 -6.62 23.51
CA ARG A 237 -4.02 -8.01 23.14
C ARG A 237 -5.32 -8.79 23.21
N TYR A 238 -5.60 -9.58 22.18
CA TYR A 238 -6.77 -10.43 22.07
C TYR A 238 -6.34 -11.89 21.93
N ALA A 239 -6.87 -12.74 22.81
CA ALA A 239 -6.54 -14.15 22.90
C ALA A 239 -7.22 -15.01 21.82
N SER A 240 -8.37 -14.54 21.31
CA SER A 240 -9.13 -15.21 20.25
C SER A 240 -9.69 -14.21 19.26
N VAL A 241 -9.72 -14.56 17.99
CA VAL A 241 -10.27 -13.75 16.90
C VAL A 241 -11.38 -14.52 16.18
N ALA A 242 -12.44 -13.84 15.77
CA ALA A 242 -13.46 -14.45 14.93
C ALA A 242 -12.85 -14.91 13.58
N PRO A 243 -13.04 -16.17 13.14
CA PRO A 243 -12.33 -16.76 11.99
C PRO A 243 -12.42 -15.96 10.68
N ASP A 244 -13.59 -15.38 10.38
CA ASP A 244 -13.82 -14.65 9.13
C ASP A 244 -13.71 -13.12 9.30
N LEU A 245 -13.10 -12.65 10.40
CA LEU A 245 -13.10 -11.22 10.69
C LEU A 245 -12.36 -10.42 9.60
N TYR A 246 -11.18 -10.88 9.19
CA TYR A 246 -10.39 -10.20 8.17
C TYR A 246 -11.11 -10.16 6.81
N ASP A 247 -11.68 -11.28 6.37
CA ASP A 247 -12.40 -11.33 5.09
C ASP A 247 -13.65 -10.44 5.10
N ARG A 248 -14.33 -10.32 6.26
CA ARG A 248 -15.46 -9.39 6.42
C ARG A 248 -15.02 -7.93 6.42
N ILE A 249 -13.85 -7.62 6.98
CA ILE A 249 -13.27 -6.27 6.92
C ILE A 249 -12.93 -5.93 5.47
N LEU A 250 -12.24 -6.84 4.78
CA LEU A 250 -11.86 -6.70 3.38
C LEU A 250 -13.10 -6.47 2.50
N ASN A 251 -14.17 -7.24 2.72
CA ASN A 251 -15.42 -7.11 1.97
C ASN A 251 -16.39 -6.04 2.52
N ARG A 252 -15.97 -5.26 3.52
CA ARG A 252 -16.74 -4.18 4.14
C ARG A 252 -18.13 -4.59 4.64
N CYS A 253 -18.24 -5.78 5.23
CA CYS A 253 -19.51 -6.36 5.71
C CYS A 253 -19.45 -6.80 7.18
N VAL A 254 -18.71 -6.06 8.01
CA VAL A 254 -18.63 -6.35 9.45
C VAL A 254 -19.90 -5.92 10.19
N ASP A 255 -20.57 -4.89 9.70
CA ASP A 255 -21.81 -4.31 10.25
C ASP A 255 -23.09 -5.06 9.85
N GLY A 256 -22.97 -6.14 9.07
CA GLY A 256 -24.11 -6.94 8.62
C GLY A 256 -24.68 -6.53 7.25
N GLN A 257 -24.08 -5.55 6.57
CA GLN A 257 -24.38 -5.29 5.17
C GLN A 257 -23.93 -6.44 4.25
N ALA A 258 -24.48 -6.50 3.03
CA ALA A 258 -24.05 -7.49 2.04
C ALA A 258 -22.57 -7.29 1.69
N CYS A 259 -21.79 -8.38 1.72
CA CYS A 259 -20.37 -8.34 1.40
C CYS A 259 -20.14 -7.91 -0.06
N LEU A 260 -19.09 -7.11 -0.29
CA LEU A 260 -18.75 -6.62 -1.63
C LEU A 260 -18.54 -7.77 -2.63
N ALA A 261 -17.90 -8.86 -2.22
CA ALA A 261 -17.77 -10.05 -3.05
C ALA A 261 -19.13 -10.64 -3.47
N ASP A 262 -20.09 -10.70 -2.55
CA ASP A 262 -21.42 -11.28 -2.81
C ASP A 262 -22.24 -10.40 -3.76
N THR A 263 -22.17 -9.07 -3.59
CA THR A 263 -22.85 -8.13 -4.50
C THR A 263 -22.25 -8.18 -5.90
N MET A 264 -20.92 -8.28 -6.02
CA MET A 264 -20.24 -8.44 -7.31
C MET A 264 -20.56 -9.78 -7.97
N ALA A 265 -20.61 -10.87 -7.19
CA ALA A 265 -21.00 -12.20 -7.70
C ALA A 265 -22.46 -12.24 -8.15
N SER A 266 -23.37 -11.60 -7.40
CA SER A 266 -24.78 -11.46 -7.79
C SER A 266 -24.91 -10.68 -9.10
N ASN A 267 -24.25 -9.51 -9.22
CA ASN A 267 -24.26 -8.69 -10.43
C ASN A 267 -23.68 -9.40 -11.66
N ARG A 268 -22.74 -10.33 -11.50
CA ARG A 268 -22.24 -11.17 -12.60
C ARG A 268 -23.33 -12.12 -13.14
N ASN A 269 -24.24 -12.56 -12.28
CA ASN A 269 -25.31 -13.50 -12.61
C ASN A 269 -26.64 -12.82 -12.94
N VAL A 270 -26.77 -11.51 -12.73
CA VAL A 270 -27.87 -10.71 -13.26
C VAL A 270 -27.78 -10.78 -14.79
N ARG A 271 -28.86 -11.22 -15.44
CA ARG A 271 -28.95 -11.22 -16.91
C ARG A 271 -28.57 -9.83 -17.41
N ARG A 272 -27.70 -9.78 -18.43
CA ARG A 272 -27.32 -8.53 -19.12
C ARG A 272 -28.57 -7.67 -19.29
N PHE A 273 -28.51 -6.43 -18.81
CA PHE A 273 -29.59 -5.46 -18.94
C PHE A 273 -30.18 -5.53 -20.35
N ASP A 274 -31.43 -6.00 -20.44
CA ASP A 274 -32.17 -6.09 -21.69
C ASP A 274 -33.13 -4.89 -21.73
N PRO A 275 -32.75 -3.77 -22.37
CA PRO A 275 -33.60 -2.60 -22.45
C PRO A 275 -34.96 -2.90 -23.09
N SER A 276 -35.07 -3.96 -23.90
CA SER A 276 -36.31 -4.39 -24.55
C SER A 276 -37.35 -4.96 -23.59
N ALA A 277 -36.91 -5.45 -22.42
CA ALA A 277 -37.78 -6.03 -21.40
C ALA A 277 -38.33 -4.98 -20.42
N GLU A 278 -37.63 -3.86 -20.24
CA GLU A 278 -38.05 -2.76 -19.35
C GLU A 278 -38.73 -1.59 -20.08
N ILE A 279 -38.60 -1.50 -21.41
CA ILE A 279 -39.38 -0.57 -22.21
C ILE A 279 -40.77 -1.17 -22.45
N CYS A 280 -41.81 -0.49 -21.99
CA CYS A 280 -43.19 -0.81 -22.36
C CYS A 280 -43.38 -0.61 -23.87
N THR A 281 -43.18 -1.67 -24.65
CA THR A 281 -43.58 -1.74 -26.06
C THR A 281 -45.02 -2.24 -26.17
N ALA A 282 -45.70 -1.90 -27.26
CA ALA A 282 -47.07 -2.36 -27.54
C ALA A 282 -47.22 -3.90 -27.57
N SER A 283 -46.12 -4.65 -27.67
CA SER A 283 -46.11 -6.12 -27.62
C SER A 283 -46.06 -6.70 -26.21
N ASN A 284 -45.63 -5.92 -25.21
CA ASN A 284 -45.33 -6.38 -23.85
C ASN A 284 -46.34 -5.88 -22.81
N THR A 285 -47.27 -5.02 -23.21
CA THR A 285 -48.49 -4.71 -22.45
C THR A 285 -49.44 -5.89 -22.57
N ALA A 286 -49.38 -6.84 -21.64
CA ALA A 286 -50.47 -7.79 -21.46
C ALA A 286 -51.77 -7.01 -21.21
N ASP A 287 -52.87 -7.49 -21.79
CA ASP A 287 -54.25 -6.97 -21.71
C ASP A 287 -54.69 -6.59 -20.29
N ALA A 288 -54.20 -5.46 -19.77
CA ALA A 288 -54.85 -4.75 -18.69
C ALA A 288 -55.94 -3.91 -19.35
N MET A 289 -57.11 -4.52 -19.58
CA MET A 289 -58.33 -3.76 -19.82
C MET A 289 -58.41 -2.68 -18.74
N PRO A 290 -58.41 -1.39 -19.07
CA PRO A 290 -58.63 -0.37 -18.07
C PRO A 290 -60.07 -0.57 -17.61
N MET A 291 -60.26 -0.88 -16.33
CA MET A 291 -61.55 -0.77 -15.68
C MET A 291 -61.86 0.73 -15.62
N PHE A 292 -62.38 1.29 -16.71
CA PHE A 292 -62.97 2.61 -16.71
C PHE A 292 -64.21 2.56 -15.82
N ALA A 293 -64.08 3.09 -14.61
CA ALA A 293 -65.24 3.48 -13.81
C ALA A 293 -66.10 4.43 -14.66
N PRO A 294 -67.42 4.22 -14.75
CA PRO A 294 -68.30 5.22 -15.34
C PRO A 294 -68.43 6.34 -14.31
N ASP A 295 -68.09 7.57 -14.69
CA ASP A 295 -68.97 8.73 -14.48
C ASP A 295 -68.30 10.04 -14.91
N ALA A 296 -68.88 10.60 -15.97
CA ALA A 296 -69.13 12.01 -16.25
C ALA A 296 -68.10 13.08 -15.81
N ALA A 297 -67.34 13.59 -16.78
CA ALA A 297 -67.12 15.04 -16.93
C ALA A 297 -66.72 15.37 -18.38
N ILE A 298 -67.71 15.72 -19.19
CA ILE A 298 -67.50 16.36 -20.50
C ILE A 298 -66.99 17.79 -20.23
N ASN A 299 -65.72 18.06 -20.50
CA ASN A 299 -65.16 19.41 -20.40
C ASN A 299 -65.23 20.08 -21.78
N ASP A 300 -66.25 20.91 -21.96
CA ASP A 300 -66.52 21.68 -23.19
C ASP A 300 -65.51 22.83 -23.35
N GLY A 301 -64.68 22.72 -24.39
CA GLY A 301 -63.57 23.61 -24.71
C GLY A 301 -63.98 24.98 -25.27
N ARG A 302 -64.76 25.75 -24.50
CA ARG A 302 -65.06 27.17 -24.81
C ARG A 302 -64.98 28.03 -23.56
N ARG A 303 -63.76 28.36 -23.13
CA ARG A 303 -63.52 29.52 -22.25
C ARG A 303 -62.05 29.96 -22.25
N LEU A 304 -61.54 30.37 -23.41
CA LEU A 304 -60.32 31.18 -23.50
C LEU A 304 -60.45 32.19 -24.65
N LEU A 305 -61.37 33.16 -24.52
CA LEU A 305 -61.34 34.47 -25.20
C LEU A 305 -62.23 35.46 -24.43
N ARG A 306 -61.65 36.13 -23.43
CA ARG A 306 -61.94 37.51 -23.02
C ARG A 306 -60.87 37.99 -22.04
#